data_AF-A0A7R9M5K0-F1
#
_entry.id   AF-A0A7R9M5K0-F1
#
_cell.length_a   1.000
_cell.length_b   1.000
_cell.length_c   1.000
_cell.angle_alpha   90.00
_cell.angle_beta   90.00
_cell.angle_gamma   90.00
#
_symmetry.space_group_name_H-M   'P 1'
#
loop_
_entity.id
_entity.type
_entity.pdbx_description
1 polymer ?
#
loop_
_entity_poly.entity_id
_entity_poly.type
_entity_poly.pdbx_seq_one_letter_code
_entity_poly.pdbx_strand_id
1 'polypeptide(L)'
;MAFWHKYRNYISFWILGLSNNYSYVIMLSAAYDIINGHEPKGGGSGDDGKGCNSMSTGAVLIADILPCLIVKLLAPFVFTNTNLRVSVVVILSALSFIITSLSMNIYFSYIGIVCASLSSGLGETTFLSYTSKFDSRVISYWSSGTGASGLLGSMSYALLTSWGLSPKNTLLVMLFIPVLMALTYWCFICEPTHPSITDESVRPLISDSNDMPSL
;
A
#
# COMPACT_ATOMS: atom_id res chain seq x y z
N MET A 1 -2.34 0.42 -30.74
CA MET A 1 -1.57 -0.03 -29.56
C MET A 1 -1.51 1.02 -28.45
N ALA A 2 -1.08 2.27 -28.70
CA ALA A 2 -0.91 3.31 -27.66
C ALA A 2 -2.13 3.56 -26.72
N PHE A 3 -3.36 3.53 -27.24
CA PHE A 3 -4.58 3.68 -26.44
C PHE A 3 -4.76 2.56 -25.40
N TRP A 4 -4.46 1.31 -25.80
CA TRP A 4 -4.61 0.14 -24.94
C TRP A 4 -3.58 0.14 -23.81
N HIS A 5 -2.35 0.61 -24.07
CA HIS A 5 -1.33 0.79 -23.02
C HIS A 5 -1.77 1.84 -21.99
N LYS A 6 -2.39 2.95 -22.42
CA LYS A 6 -2.90 3.98 -21.50
C LYS A 6 -4.01 3.44 -20.61
N TYR A 7 -4.99 2.76 -21.19
CA TYR A 7 -6.10 2.19 -20.42
C TYR A 7 -5.64 1.10 -19.44
N ARG A 8 -4.70 0.25 -19.85
CA ARG A 8 -4.07 -0.72 -18.94
C ARG A 8 -3.39 -0.01 -17.77
N ASN A 9 -2.64 1.05 -18.03
CA ASN A 9 -1.98 1.81 -16.96
C ASN A 9 -3.00 2.48 -16.02
N TYR A 10 -4.13 3.00 -16.52
CA TYR A 10 -5.19 3.54 -15.67
C TYR A 10 -5.75 2.48 -14.71
N ILE A 11 -6.04 1.28 -15.22
CA ILE A 11 -6.50 0.15 -14.39
C ILE A 11 -5.41 -0.26 -13.39
N SER A 12 -4.16 -0.38 -13.83
CA SER A 12 -3.04 -0.74 -12.96
C SER A 12 -2.88 0.25 -11.80
N PHE A 13 -2.91 1.56 -12.07
CA PHE A 13 -2.81 2.56 -11.02
C PHE A 13 -4.02 2.57 -10.07
N TRP A 14 -5.21 2.27 -10.58
CA TRP A 14 -6.39 2.08 -9.74
C TRP A 14 -6.24 0.88 -8.79
N ILE A 15 -5.80 -0.28 -9.30
CA ILE A 15 -5.55 -1.48 -8.50
C ILE A 15 -4.41 -1.25 -7.50
N LEU A 16 -3.35 -0.53 -7.89
CA LEU A 16 -2.25 -0.18 -6.98
C LEU A 16 -2.72 0.74 -5.85
N GLY A 17 -3.51 1.77 -6.15
CA GLY A 17 -4.08 2.66 -5.13
C GLY A 17 -4.96 1.90 -4.14
N LEU A 18 -5.78 0.98 -4.66
CA LEU A 18 -6.62 0.08 -3.86
C LEU A 18 -5.78 -0.82 -2.96
N SER A 19 -4.82 -1.56 -3.53
CA SER A 19 -4.06 -2.60 -2.83
C SER A 19 -3.08 -2.02 -1.80
N ASN A 20 -2.52 -0.84 -2.07
CA ASN A 20 -1.60 -0.15 -1.16
C ASN A 20 -2.23 0.16 0.20
N ASN A 21 -3.46 0.64 0.17
CA ASN A 21 -4.19 1.10 1.37
C ASN A 21 -5.04 -0.01 1.99
N TYR A 22 -5.22 -1.13 1.29
CA TYR A 22 -6.10 -2.20 1.73
C TYR A 22 -5.69 -2.81 3.07
N SER A 23 -4.39 -3.12 3.24
CA SER A 23 -3.90 -3.76 4.46
C SER A 23 -4.14 -2.91 5.71
N TYR A 24 -3.92 -1.61 5.59
CA TYR A 24 -4.25 -0.62 6.63
C TYR A 24 -5.75 -0.66 6.99
N VAL A 25 -6.64 -0.58 5.98
CA VAL A 25 -8.10 -0.60 6.21
C VAL A 25 -8.55 -1.90 6.89
N ILE A 26 -7.99 -3.04 6.49
CA ILE A 26 -8.31 -4.34 7.10
C ILE A 26 -7.84 -4.38 8.56
N MET A 27 -6.65 -3.87 8.87
CA MET A 27 -6.15 -3.83 10.25
C MET A 27 -7.04 -2.97 11.15
N LEU A 28 -7.53 -1.83 10.64
CA LEU A 28 -8.53 -1.02 11.34
C LEU A 28 -9.85 -1.76 11.56
N SER A 29 -10.31 -2.47 10.53
CA SER A 29 -11.59 -3.21 10.60
C SER A 29 -11.49 -4.39 11.56
N ALA A 30 -10.32 -5.04 11.62
CA ALA A 30 -10.03 -6.15 12.52
C ALA A 30 -9.62 -5.72 13.93
N ALA A 31 -9.38 -4.43 14.17
CA ALA A 31 -8.82 -3.93 15.43
C ALA A 31 -9.62 -4.37 16.66
N TYR A 32 -10.94 -4.27 16.60
CA TYR A 32 -11.84 -4.68 17.69
C TYR A 32 -11.78 -6.19 17.95
N ASP A 33 -11.78 -7.00 16.89
CA ASP A 33 -11.77 -8.46 17.00
C ASP A 33 -10.40 -8.98 17.47
N ILE A 34 -9.31 -8.32 17.08
CA ILE A 34 -7.96 -8.63 17.53
C ILE A 34 -7.85 -8.38 19.05
N ILE A 35 -8.32 -7.22 19.53
CA ILE A 35 -8.25 -6.89 20.97
C ILE A 35 -9.08 -7.88 21.80
N ASN A 36 -10.33 -8.13 21.41
CA ASN A 36 -11.21 -9.07 22.14
C ASN A 36 -10.80 -10.54 22.00
N GLY A 37 -10.03 -10.89 20.97
CA GLY A 37 -9.48 -12.22 20.78
C GLY A 37 -8.35 -12.56 21.75
N HIS A 38 -7.70 -11.55 22.34
CA HIS A 38 -6.61 -11.71 23.32
C HIS A 38 -7.08 -11.52 24.77
N GLU A 39 -8.30 -11.05 25.02
CA GLU A 39 -8.87 -11.02 26.37
C GLU A 39 -9.40 -12.40 26.78
N PRO A 40 -9.11 -12.89 28.02
CA PRO A 40 -9.62 -14.17 28.48
C PRO A 40 -11.14 -14.13 28.61
N LYS A 41 -11.83 -15.00 27.87
CA LYS A 41 -13.28 -15.22 28.02
C LYS A 41 -13.57 -16.00 29.32
N GLY A 42 -13.68 -15.28 30.45
CA GLY A 42 -14.18 -15.79 31.74
C GLY A 42 -13.47 -15.12 32.93
N GLY A 43 -14.14 -14.66 33.99
CA GLY A 43 -15.53 -14.80 34.38
C GLY A 43 -15.94 -13.75 35.42
N GLY A 44 -17.24 -13.62 35.66
CA GLY A 44 -17.72 -12.81 36.77
C GLY A 44 -17.31 -13.43 38.10
N SER A 45 -16.69 -12.62 38.96
CA SER A 45 -16.78 -12.64 40.43
C SER A 45 -15.81 -11.61 41.02
N GLY A 46 -16.33 -10.71 41.87
CA GLY A 46 -15.58 -10.13 42.97
C GLY A 46 -14.65 -8.94 42.66
N ASP A 47 -15.10 -7.77 43.11
CA ASP A 47 -14.35 -6.77 43.90
C ASP A 47 -12.84 -6.58 43.61
N ASP A 48 -12.49 -5.41 43.07
CA ASP A 48 -11.54 -4.44 43.65
C ASP A 48 -10.87 -3.55 42.60
N GLY A 49 -11.10 -2.24 42.73
CA GLY A 49 -10.15 -1.16 42.41
C GLY A 49 -9.43 -1.14 41.06
N LYS A 50 -9.92 -0.30 40.14
CA LYS A 50 -9.10 0.37 39.08
C LYS A 50 -8.15 -0.54 38.30
N GLY A 51 -8.71 -1.43 37.49
CA GLY A 51 -8.03 -2.08 36.37
C GLY A 51 -8.39 -1.49 35.01
N CYS A 52 -8.57 -0.17 34.89
CA CYS A 52 -8.72 0.48 33.59
C CYS A 52 -7.40 0.41 32.82
N ASN A 53 -7.13 -0.71 32.18
CA ASN A 53 -6.40 -0.78 30.92
C ASN A 53 -7.20 -1.67 29.98
N SER A 54 -8.48 -1.30 29.76
CA SER A 54 -9.18 -1.73 28.55
C SER A 54 -8.32 -1.19 27.40
N MET A 55 -7.56 -2.09 26.79
CA MET A 55 -6.58 -1.77 25.78
C MET A 55 -7.31 -1.09 24.63
N SER A 56 -7.18 0.23 24.58
CA SER A 56 -8.10 1.04 23.80
C SER A 56 -7.91 0.78 22.31
N THR A 57 -9.01 0.62 21.57
CA THR A 57 -9.06 0.71 20.11
C THR A 57 -8.32 1.94 19.58
N GLY A 58 -8.23 3.01 20.39
CA GLY A 58 -7.41 4.19 20.12
C GLY A 58 -5.92 3.91 19.97
N ALA A 59 -5.34 2.99 20.75
CA ALA A 59 -3.93 2.62 20.63
C ALA A 59 -3.64 1.93 19.29
N VAL A 60 -4.57 1.11 18.80
CA VAL A 60 -4.48 0.51 17.46
C VAL A 60 -4.52 1.59 16.38
N LEU A 61 -5.44 2.57 16.49
CA LEU A 61 -5.52 3.69 15.54
C LEU A 61 -4.22 4.50 15.48
N ILE A 62 -3.62 4.80 16.64
CA ILE A 62 -2.34 5.52 16.70
C ILE A 62 -1.21 4.68 16.10
N ALA A 63 -1.13 3.39 16.44
CA ALA A 63 -0.14 2.47 15.88
C ALA A 63 -0.27 2.32 14.36
N ASP A 64 -1.44 2.60 13.80
CA ASP A 64 -1.72 2.49 12.37
C ASP A 64 -1.54 3.81 11.60
N ILE A 65 -1.69 4.97 12.25
CA ILE A 65 -1.51 6.29 11.62
C ILE A 65 -0.08 6.83 11.76
N LEU A 66 0.51 6.70 12.95
CA LEU A 66 1.76 7.36 13.29
C LEU A 66 2.97 6.87 12.47
N PRO A 67 3.16 5.55 12.24
CA PRO A 67 4.26 5.07 11.41
C PRO A 67 4.17 5.56 9.96
N CYS A 68 2.95 5.56 9.39
CA CYS A 68 2.69 6.08 8.05
C CYS A 68 3.08 7.56 7.93
N LEU A 69 2.74 8.40 8.92
CA LEU A 69 3.13 9.82 8.92
C LEU A 69 4.65 10.01 8.98
N ILE A 70 5.35 9.23 9.83
CA ILE A 70 6.82 9.28 9.91
C ILE A 70 7.43 8.94 8.55
N VAL A 71 6.96 7.86 7.90
CA VAL A 71 7.46 7.48 6.57
C VAL A 71 7.21 8.58 5.55
N LYS A 72 6.04 9.23 5.57
CA LYS A 72 5.73 10.33 4.66
C LYS A 72 6.65 11.54 4.87
N LEU A 73 7.02 11.86 6.11
CA LEU A 73 7.98 12.93 6.42
C LEU A 73 9.40 12.59 5.99
N LEU A 74 9.79 11.31 6.06
CA LEU A 74 11.13 10.84 5.69
C LEU A 74 11.27 10.50 4.20
N ALA A 75 10.17 10.27 3.50
CA ALA A 75 10.13 9.90 2.09
C ALA A 75 10.98 10.79 1.15
N PRO A 76 11.02 12.12 1.28
CA PRO A 76 11.86 12.95 0.38
C PRO A 76 13.37 12.76 0.62
N PHE A 77 13.80 12.21 1.76
CA PHE A 77 15.21 12.03 2.10
C PHE A 77 15.75 10.65 1.71
N VAL A 78 14.87 9.69 1.47
CA VAL A 78 15.25 8.38 0.97
C VAL A 78 15.43 8.50 -0.54
N PHE A 79 16.63 8.23 -1.07
CA PHE A 79 16.89 8.07 -2.50
C PHE A 79 17.11 6.58 -2.78
N THR A 80 16.13 5.92 -3.37
CA THR A 80 16.19 4.46 -3.62
C THR A 80 15.38 4.13 -4.86
N ASN A 81 15.81 3.11 -5.61
CA ASN A 81 15.13 2.63 -6.80
C ASN A 81 13.66 2.28 -6.53
N THR A 82 12.75 2.70 -7.43
CA THR A 82 11.31 2.43 -7.31
C THR A 82 11.02 0.93 -7.17
N ASN A 83 11.68 0.08 -7.95
CA ASN A 83 11.52 -1.37 -7.87
C ASN A 83 11.80 -1.92 -6.46
N LEU A 84 12.90 -1.47 -5.82
CA LEU A 84 13.25 -1.90 -4.46
C LEU A 84 12.22 -1.41 -3.44
N ARG A 85 11.74 -0.17 -3.56
CA ARG A 85 10.69 0.34 -2.69
C ARG A 85 9.42 -0.47 -2.80
N VAL A 86 8.97 -0.79 -4.02
CA VAL A 86 7.77 -1.61 -4.23
C VAL A 86 7.96 -3.02 -3.67
N SER A 87 9.13 -3.64 -3.84
CA SER A 87 9.44 -4.93 -3.20
C SER A 87 9.32 -4.86 -1.67
N VAL A 88 9.87 -3.82 -1.05
CA VAL A 88 9.79 -3.62 0.40
C VAL A 88 8.33 -3.42 0.84
N VAL A 89 7.54 -2.65 0.10
CA VAL A 89 6.11 -2.45 0.37
C VAL A 89 5.34 -3.76 0.28
N VAL A 90 5.53 -4.54 -0.78
CA VAL A 90 4.86 -5.85 -0.95
C VAL A 90 5.22 -6.79 0.20
N ILE A 91 6.51 -6.88 0.55
CA ILE A 91 6.99 -7.75 1.63
C ILE A 91 6.43 -7.30 2.98
N LEU A 92 6.48 -6.01 3.31
CA LEU A 92 5.91 -5.47 4.56
C LEU A 92 4.40 -5.71 4.64
N SER A 93 3.68 -5.54 3.53
CA SER A 93 2.24 -5.80 3.43
C SER A 93 1.90 -7.28 3.61
N ALA A 94 2.70 -8.20 3.04
CA ALA A 94 2.50 -9.62 3.25
C ALA A 94 2.82 -10.03 4.71
N LEU A 95 3.92 -9.50 5.26
CA LEU A 95 4.33 -9.76 6.64
C LEU A 95 3.30 -9.26 7.64
N SER A 96 2.65 -8.12 7.40
CA SER A 96 1.63 -7.60 8.31
C SER A 96 0.47 -8.59 8.49
N PHE A 97 -0.06 -9.14 7.39
CA PHE A 97 -1.13 -10.14 7.46
C PHE A 97 -0.68 -11.45 8.13
N ILE A 98 0.52 -11.93 7.83
CA ILE A 98 1.06 -13.17 8.41
C ILE A 98 1.30 -13.01 9.91
N ILE A 99 1.95 -11.92 10.32
CA ILE A 99 2.26 -11.64 11.73
C ILE A 99 0.96 -11.43 12.53
N THR A 100 0.01 -10.65 12.02
CA THR A 100 -1.26 -10.40 12.73
C THR A 100 -2.11 -11.66 12.82
N SER A 101 -2.19 -12.48 11.76
CA SER A 101 -2.99 -13.72 11.77
C SER A 101 -2.44 -14.80 12.69
N LEU A 102 -1.11 -14.95 12.75
CA LEU A 102 -0.43 -15.93 13.61
C LEU A 102 -0.11 -15.38 15.00
N SER A 103 -0.61 -14.20 15.34
CA SER A 103 -0.32 -13.57 16.63
C SER A 103 -0.84 -14.42 17.79
N MET A 104 0.08 -14.74 18.70
CA MET A 104 -0.21 -15.41 19.98
C MET A 104 -0.30 -14.41 21.13
N ASN A 105 0.30 -13.23 20.95
CA ASN A 105 0.26 -12.13 21.91
C ASN A 105 -0.19 -10.85 21.20
N ILE A 106 -0.78 -9.95 21.97
CA ILE A 106 -1.21 -8.63 21.48
C ILE A 106 -0.04 -7.81 20.91
N TYR A 107 1.17 -7.95 21.45
CA TYR A 107 2.38 -7.27 20.94
C TYR A 107 2.68 -7.63 19.47
N PHE A 108 2.54 -8.90 19.10
CA PHE A 108 2.73 -9.32 17.70
C PHE A 108 1.65 -8.72 16.80
N SER A 109 0.42 -8.57 17.30
CA SER A 109 -0.65 -7.89 16.55
C SER A 109 -0.29 -6.44 16.26
N TYR A 110 0.25 -5.70 17.23
CA TYR A 110 0.72 -4.32 17.01
C TYR A 110 1.88 -4.24 16.03
N ILE A 111 2.83 -5.17 16.08
CA ILE A 111 3.92 -5.22 15.10
C ILE A 111 3.37 -5.38 13.69
N GLY A 112 2.39 -6.27 13.50
CA GLY A 112 1.71 -6.44 12.22
C GLY A 112 1.00 -5.16 11.75
N ILE A 113 0.28 -4.48 12.64
CA ILE A 113 -0.39 -3.20 12.34
C ILE A 113 0.62 -2.13 11.94
N VAL A 114 1.72 -1.99 12.68
CA VAL A 114 2.82 -1.06 12.34
C VAL A 114 3.43 -1.42 10.97
N CYS A 115 3.64 -2.69 10.66
CA CYS A 115 4.10 -3.12 9.34
C CYS A 115 3.13 -2.74 8.22
N ALA A 116 1.81 -2.87 8.44
CA ALA A 116 0.79 -2.45 7.48
C ALA A 116 0.83 -0.91 7.25
N SER A 117 0.97 -0.15 8.33
CA SER A 117 1.11 1.31 8.30
C SER A 117 2.36 1.76 7.54
N LEU A 118 3.53 1.18 7.84
CA LEU A 118 4.79 1.46 7.15
C LEU A 118 4.71 1.12 5.66
N SER A 119 4.11 -0.03 5.32
CA SER A 119 3.86 -0.45 3.95
C SER A 119 3.03 0.58 3.20
N SER A 120 1.87 0.97 3.74
CA SER A 120 0.95 1.91 3.09
C SER A 120 1.61 3.28 2.87
N GLY A 121 2.34 3.81 3.87
CA GLY A 121 3.04 5.09 3.75
C GLY A 121 4.18 5.07 2.73
N LEU A 122 4.98 4.01 2.71
CA LEU A 122 6.07 3.86 1.74
C LEU A 122 5.54 3.65 0.32
N GLY A 123 4.47 2.87 0.17
CA GLY A 123 3.87 2.63 -1.13
C GLY A 123 3.13 3.84 -1.67
N GLU A 124 2.44 4.62 -0.84
CA GLU A 124 1.79 5.87 -1.27
C GLU A 124 2.80 6.85 -1.86
N THR A 125 3.91 7.09 -1.15
CA THR A 125 4.97 8.00 -1.62
C THR A 125 5.66 7.47 -2.88
N THR A 126 5.83 6.15 -2.98
CA THR A 126 6.45 5.50 -4.13
C THR A 126 5.56 5.56 -5.37
N PHE A 127 4.30 5.13 -5.26
CA PHE A 127 3.36 5.09 -6.37
C PHE A 127 2.97 6.49 -6.83
N LEU A 128 2.76 7.43 -5.90
CA LEU A 128 2.46 8.82 -6.26
C LEU A 128 3.66 9.46 -7.00
N SER A 129 4.88 9.25 -6.53
CA SER A 129 6.08 9.69 -7.27
C SER A 129 6.16 9.03 -8.64
N TYR A 130 5.78 7.76 -8.75
CA TYR A 130 5.80 7.00 -9.99
C TYR A 130 4.76 7.49 -11.01
N THR A 131 3.60 8.01 -10.57
CA THR A 131 2.57 8.59 -11.47
C THR A 131 3.11 9.74 -12.33
N SER A 132 4.13 10.47 -11.87
CA SER A 132 4.73 11.59 -12.61
C SER A 132 5.34 11.18 -13.96
N LYS A 133 5.67 9.90 -14.13
CA LYS A 133 6.19 9.34 -15.38
C LYS A 133 5.09 9.05 -16.41
N PHE A 134 3.82 9.15 -16.04
CA PHE A 134 2.67 8.72 -16.85
C PHE A 134 1.72 9.90 -17.14
N ASP A 135 0.66 9.63 -17.93
CA ASP A 135 -0.40 10.60 -18.25
C ASP A 135 -1.08 11.11 -16.98
N SER A 136 -1.32 12.42 -16.87
CA SER A 136 -1.83 13.05 -15.64
C SER A 136 -3.13 12.44 -15.09
N ARG A 137 -3.95 11.78 -15.93
CA ARG A 137 -5.17 11.08 -15.48
C ARG A 137 -4.88 9.89 -14.57
N VAL A 138 -3.69 9.27 -14.62
CA VAL A 138 -3.34 8.15 -13.74
C VAL A 138 -3.45 8.52 -12.25
N ILE A 139 -3.20 9.79 -11.90
CA ILE A 139 -3.29 10.30 -10.53
C ILE A 139 -4.74 10.23 -10.04
N SER A 140 -5.71 10.58 -10.90
CA SER A 140 -7.14 10.49 -10.59
C SER A 140 -7.59 9.04 -10.38
N TYR A 141 -7.13 8.11 -11.22
CA TYR A 141 -7.42 6.67 -11.06
C TYR A 141 -6.78 6.10 -9.79
N TRP A 142 -5.53 6.46 -9.50
CA TRP A 142 -4.85 6.08 -8.26
C TRP A 142 -5.59 6.59 -7.03
N SER A 143 -5.96 7.87 -7.02
CA SER A 143 -6.72 8.49 -5.92
C SER A 143 -8.09 7.84 -5.74
N SER A 144 -8.79 7.53 -6.84
CA SER A 144 -10.05 6.77 -6.81
C SER A 144 -9.89 5.37 -6.21
N GLY A 145 -8.84 4.64 -6.59
CA GLY A 145 -8.52 3.33 -6.04
C GLY A 145 -8.25 3.38 -4.53
N THR A 146 -7.48 4.38 -4.09
CA THR A 146 -7.24 4.66 -2.66
C THR A 146 -8.54 4.89 -1.90
N GLY A 147 -9.47 5.70 -2.43
CA GLY A 147 -10.79 5.90 -1.82
C GLY A 147 -11.62 4.60 -1.76
N ALA A 148 -11.59 3.81 -2.83
CA ALA A 148 -12.29 2.53 -2.88
C ALA A 148 -11.74 1.50 -1.87
N SER A 149 -10.46 1.56 -1.51
CA SER A 149 -9.86 0.65 -0.52
C SER A 149 -10.55 0.71 0.83
N GLY A 150 -10.98 1.90 1.28
CA GLY A 150 -11.69 2.08 2.55
C GLY A 150 -13.01 1.33 2.58
N LEU A 151 -13.79 1.47 1.50
CA LEU A 151 -15.09 0.80 1.35
C LEU A 151 -14.91 -0.71 1.15
N LEU A 152 -14.05 -1.12 0.21
CA LEU A 152 -13.88 -2.52 -0.14
C LEU A 152 -13.14 -3.31 0.94
N GLY A 153 -12.18 -2.71 1.64
CA GLY A 153 -11.49 -3.34 2.76
C GLY A 153 -12.43 -3.61 3.94
N SER A 154 -13.16 -2.60 4.41
CA SER A 154 -14.12 -2.77 5.51
C SER A 154 -15.25 -3.73 5.16
N MET A 155 -15.82 -3.59 3.95
CA MET A 155 -16.91 -4.45 3.48
C MET A 155 -16.45 -5.90 3.33
N SER A 156 -15.28 -6.15 2.73
CA SER A 156 -14.76 -7.51 2.55
C SER A 156 -14.44 -8.19 3.87
N TYR A 157 -13.87 -7.47 4.85
CA TYR A 157 -13.67 -7.99 6.20
C TYR A 157 -15.00 -8.36 6.85
N ALA A 158 -15.98 -7.46 6.84
CA ALA A 158 -17.29 -7.67 7.43
C ALA A 158 -18.06 -8.84 6.78
N LEU A 159 -17.97 -9.00 5.47
CA LEU A 159 -18.62 -10.11 4.75
C LEU A 159 -17.99 -11.46 5.13
N LEU A 160 -16.66 -11.53 5.17
CA LEU A 160 -15.96 -12.76 5.51
C LEU A 160 -16.19 -13.16 6.98
N THR A 161 -16.20 -12.19 7.91
CA THR A 161 -16.53 -12.48 9.31
C THR A 161 -18.01 -12.84 9.49
N SER A 162 -18.92 -12.22 8.73
CA SER A 162 -20.35 -12.58 8.74
C SER A 162 -20.62 -13.98 8.18
N TRP A 163 -19.78 -14.47 7.27
CA TRP A 163 -19.80 -15.87 6.81
C TRP A 163 -19.19 -16.86 7.80
N GLY A 164 -18.80 -16.41 8.99
CA GLY A 164 -18.31 -17.27 10.07
C GLY A 164 -16.81 -17.57 10.00
N LEU A 165 -16.04 -16.87 9.15
CA LEU A 165 -14.59 -17.00 9.19
C LEU A 165 -14.04 -16.32 10.44
N SER A 166 -13.14 -17.03 11.14
CA SER A 166 -12.34 -16.44 12.20
C SER A 166 -11.50 -15.27 11.65
N PRO A 167 -11.28 -14.17 12.40
CA PRO A 167 -10.42 -13.05 12.01
C PRO A 167 -9.05 -13.50 11.49
N LYS A 168 -8.46 -14.55 12.08
CA LYS A 168 -7.17 -15.12 11.66
C LYS A 168 -7.24 -15.66 10.22
N ASN A 169 -8.28 -16.42 9.91
CA ASN A 169 -8.49 -16.99 8.58
C ASN A 169 -8.82 -15.90 7.56
N THR A 170 -9.60 -14.90 7.96
CA THR A 170 -9.91 -13.73 7.12
C THR A 170 -8.64 -13.00 6.70
N LEU A 171 -7.72 -12.72 7.63
CA LEU A 171 -6.44 -12.08 7.32
C LEU A 171 -5.55 -12.92 6.39
N LEU A 172 -5.52 -14.25 6.58
CA LEU A 172 -4.79 -15.17 5.69
C LEU A 172 -5.38 -15.19 4.28
N VAL A 173 -6.72 -15.17 4.14
CA VAL A 173 -7.36 -15.08 2.83
C VAL A 173 -6.94 -13.78 2.14
N MET A 174 -6.93 -12.64 2.85
CA MET A 174 -6.56 -11.33 2.30
C MET A 174 -5.10 -11.21 1.83
N LEU A 175 -4.25 -12.21 2.09
CA LEU A 175 -2.86 -12.26 1.59
C LEU A 175 -2.77 -12.22 0.06
N PHE A 176 -3.87 -12.51 -0.66
CA PHE A 176 -3.93 -12.34 -2.10
C PHE A 176 -3.71 -10.88 -2.55
N ILE A 177 -3.99 -9.89 -1.69
CA ILE A 177 -3.89 -8.46 -2.03
C ILE A 177 -2.44 -8.00 -2.24
N PRO A 178 -1.48 -8.30 -1.34
CA PRO A 178 -0.06 -8.05 -1.61
C PRO A 178 0.44 -8.72 -2.90
N VAL A 179 -0.06 -9.92 -3.21
CA VAL A 179 0.27 -10.63 -4.47
C VAL A 179 -0.32 -9.89 -5.67
N LEU A 180 -1.57 -9.43 -5.57
CA LEU A 180 -2.22 -8.62 -6.61
C LEU A 180 -1.44 -7.32 -6.87
N MET A 181 -0.98 -6.65 -5.80
CA MET A 181 -0.14 -5.46 -5.91
C MET A 181 1.17 -5.75 -6.64
N ALA A 182 1.85 -6.86 -6.30
CA ALA A 182 3.06 -7.32 -6.95
C ALA A 182 2.85 -7.56 -8.45
N LEU A 183 1.85 -8.38 -8.79
CA LEU A 183 1.52 -8.70 -10.18
C LEU A 183 1.17 -7.43 -10.97
N THR A 184 0.39 -6.52 -10.35
CA THR A 184 0.00 -5.27 -11.00
C THR A 184 1.23 -4.41 -11.35
N TYR A 185 2.18 -4.30 -10.43
CA TYR A 185 3.38 -3.50 -10.65
C TYR A 185 4.33 -4.13 -11.68
N TRP A 186 4.70 -5.41 -11.52
CA TRP A 186 5.72 -6.04 -12.37
C TRP A 186 5.19 -6.58 -13.70
N CYS A 187 3.91 -6.98 -13.78
CA CYS A 187 3.36 -7.63 -14.97
C CYS A 187 2.38 -6.75 -15.76
N PHE A 188 1.61 -5.89 -15.09
CA PHE A 188 0.55 -5.12 -15.76
C PHE A 188 0.91 -3.68 -16.09
N ILE A 189 1.81 -3.03 -15.36
CA ILE A 189 2.28 -1.69 -15.76
C ILE A 189 3.15 -1.83 -17.01
N CYS A 190 2.87 -1.00 -18.01
CA CYS A 190 3.87 -0.72 -19.02
C CYS A 190 4.38 0.69 -18.87
N GLU A 191 5.66 0.78 -18.54
CA GLU A 191 6.39 2.04 -18.56
C GLU A 191 6.27 2.65 -19.95
N PRO A 192 5.97 3.96 -20.06
CA PRO A 192 6.05 4.64 -21.32
C PRO A 192 7.50 4.55 -21.77
N THR A 193 7.73 3.95 -22.94
CA THR A 193 9.00 4.06 -23.63
C THR A 193 9.21 5.56 -23.83
N HIS A 194 10.10 6.18 -23.05
CA HIS A 194 10.64 7.45 -23.48
C HIS A 194 11.15 7.19 -24.88
N PRO A 195 10.70 7.93 -25.92
CA PRO A 195 11.48 7.94 -27.14
C PRO A 195 12.87 8.34 -26.67
N SER A 196 13.81 7.39 -26.74
CA SER A 196 15.21 7.74 -26.77
C SER A 196 15.28 8.91 -27.72
N ILE A 197 15.85 10.02 -27.27
CA ILE A 197 16.28 11.08 -28.18
C ILE A 197 17.41 10.44 -29.00
N THR A 198 17.06 9.51 -29.88
CA THR A 198 17.92 8.97 -30.92
C THR A 198 17.96 10.09 -31.94
N ASP A 199 18.95 10.97 -31.78
CA ASP A 199 19.78 11.63 -32.79
C ASP A 199 19.13 12.32 -34.03
N GLU A 200 17.81 12.27 -34.22
CA GLU A 200 17.16 12.73 -35.44
C GLU A 200 16.81 14.22 -35.38
N SER A 201 16.58 14.77 -34.18
CA SER A 201 16.39 16.21 -33.98
C SER A 201 17.69 16.99 -33.84
N VAL A 202 18.84 16.30 -33.70
CA VAL A 202 20.17 16.91 -33.60
C VAL A 202 20.87 16.97 -34.96
N ARG A 203 20.56 16.04 -35.87
CA ARG A 203 21.13 16.00 -37.24
C ARG A 203 20.97 17.28 -38.07
N PRO A 204 19.86 18.04 -38.01
CA PRO A 204 19.74 19.26 -38.82
C PRO A 204 20.61 20.41 -38.33
N LEU A 205 21.00 20.41 -37.05
CA LEU A 205 21.76 21.52 -36.45
C LEU A 205 23.28 21.38 -36.63
N ILE A 206 23.76 20.16 -36.92
CA ILE A 206 25.19 19.88 -37.16
C ILE A 206 25.56 20.03 -38.64
N SER A 207 24.60 19.87 -39.57
CA SER A 207 24.88 20.11 -40.99
C SER A 207 25.13 21.59 -41.29
N ASP A 208 24.42 22.49 -40.62
CA ASP A 208 24.51 23.94 -40.90
C ASP A 208 25.75 24.60 -40.29
N SER A 209 26.43 23.97 -39.33
CA SER A 209 27.64 24.53 -38.70
C SER A 209 28.94 24.25 -39.47
N ASN A 210 28.92 23.35 -40.45
CA ASN A 210 30.13 22.95 -41.20
C ASN A 210 30.32 23.71 -42.53
N ASP A 211 29.40 24.60 -42.91
CA ASP A 211 29.45 25.38 -44.15
C ASP A 211 29.94 26.83 -43.96
N MET A 212 30.68 27.13 -42.90
CA MET A 212 31.33 28.45 -42.76
C MET A 212 32.70 28.44 -43.46
N PRO A 213 32.92 29.23 -44.53
CA PRO A 213 34.21 29.31 -45.20
C PRO A 213 35.26 29.93 -44.28
N SER A 214 36.40 29.25 -44.17
CA SER A 214 37.60 29.76 -43.48
C SER A 214 38.10 31.04 -44.15
N LEU A 215 38.02 32.16 -43.43
CA LEU A 215 38.72 33.41 -43.73
C LEU A 215 40.22 33.30 -43.38
#